data_AF-G2GY34-F1
#
_entry.id   AF-G2GY34-F1
#
_cell.length_a   1.000
_cell.length_b   1.000
_cell.length_c   1.000
_cell.angle_alpha   90.00
_cell.angle_beta   90.00
_cell.angle_gamma   90.00
#
_symmetry.space_group_name_H-M   'P 1'
#
loop_
_entity.id
_entity.type
_entity.pdbx_description
1 polymer ?
#
loop_
_entity_poly.entity_id
_entity_poly.type
_entity_poly.pdbx_seq_one_letter_code
_entity_poly.pdbx_strand_id
1 'polypeptide(L)' 'MQKGQKHPNSSLSILAIAGVEPYKEKPGEEYMNVDQLAHFKKNFNSMESSAQR' A
#
# COMPACT_ATOMS: atom_id res chain seq x y z
N MET A 1 15.60 13.51 18.93
CA MET A 1 15.19 12.41 18.03
C MET A 1 13.69 12.21 18.18
N GLN A 2 12.86 12.79 17.32
CA GLN A 2 11.41 12.60 17.38
C GLN A 2 11.10 11.15 17.00
N LYS A 3 10.48 10.41 17.91
CA LYS A 3 9.94 9.06 17.65
C LYS A 3 8.92 9.20 16.52
N GLY A 4 9.22 8.59 15.37
CA GLY A 4 8.40 8.66 14.16
C GLY A 4 6.93 8.38 14.48
N GLN A 5 6.13 9.43 14.41
CA GLN A 5 4.70 9.34 14.62
C GLN A 5 4.13 8.51 13.46
N LYS A 6 3.71 7.27 13.76
CA LYS A 6 2.96 6.44 12.83
C LYS A 6 1.58 7.07 12.67
N HIS A 7 1.42 7.93 11.68
CA HIS A 7 0.11 8.37 11.22
C HIS A 7 -0.39 7.31 10.24
N PRO A 8 -1.22 6.33 10.66
CA PRO A 8 -1.57 5.21 9.80
C PRO A 8 -2.24 5.66 8.50
N ASN A 9 -2.91 6.82 8.51
CA ASN A 9 -3.75 7.32 7.42
C ASN A 9 -3.67 8.85 7.31
N SER A 10 -2.46 9.44 7.22
CA SER A 10 -2.40 10.87 6.86
C SER A 10 -3.00 11.05 5.48
N SER A 11 -3.95 11.98 5.32
CA SER A 11 -4.61 12.32 4.05
C SER A 11 -3.61 12.76 2.96
N LEU A 12 -2.38 13.10 3.34
CA LEU A 12 -1.26 13.45 2.47
C LEU A 12 -0.35 12.28 2.10
N SER A 13 -0.63 11.05 2.55
CA SER A 13 0.16 9.88 2.17
C SER A 13 -0.07 9.53 0.69
N ILE A 14 0.99 9.10 -0.02
CA ILE A 14 0.92 8.70 -1.44
C ILE A 14 -0.15 7.63 -1.66
N LEU A 15 -0.28 6.70 -0.70
CA LEU A 15 -1.30 5.65 -0.71
C LEU A 15 -2.72 6.23 -0.62
N ALA A 16 -2.95 7.19 0.28
CA ALA A 16 -4.26 7.87 0.39
C ALA A 16 -4.61 8.69 -0.86
N ILE A 17 -3.63 9.37 -1.47
CA ILE A 17 -3.82 10.13 -2.72
C ILE A 17 -4.19 9.18 -3.88
N ALA A 18 -3.57 8.00 -3.93
CA ALA A 18 -3.87 6.97 -4.92
C ALA A 18 -5.11 6.12 -4.60
N GLY A 19 -5.79 6.36 -3.47
CA GLY A 19 -6.96 5.58 -3.03
C GLY A 19 -6.66 4.11 -2.71
N VAL A 20 -5.39 3.79 -2.40
CA VAL A 20 -4.95 2.42 -2.09
C VAL A 20 -4.66 2.27 -0.60
N GLU A 21 -5.06 1.12 -0.04
CA GLU A 21 -4.79 0.81 1.36
C GLU A 21 -3.48 0.02 1.53
N PRO A 22 -2.72 0.24 2.63
CA PRO A 22 -1.51 -0.52 2.92
C PRO A 22 -1.83 -1.99 3.17
N TYR A 23 -0.96 -2.88 2.68
CA TYR A 23 -1.05 -4.30 3.00
C TYR A 23 -0.76 -4.53 4.49
N LYS A 24 -1.56 -5.38 5.15
CA LYS A 24 -1.36 -5.76 6.54
C LYS A 24 -0.79 -7.17 6.59
N GLU A 25 0.51 -7.24 6.86
CA GLU A 25 1.23 -8.50 7.05
C GLU A 25 0.68 -9.28 8.25
N LYS A 26 0.64 -10.60 8.11
CA LYS A 26 0.24 -11.54 9.16
C LYS A 26 1.50 -12.11 9.84
N PRO A 27 1.43 -12.46 11.14
CA PRO A 27 2.55 -13.13 11.80
C PRO A 27 2.86 -14.48 11.14
N GLY A 28 4.13 -14.73 10.80
CA GLY A 28 4.57 -15.96 10.16
C GLY A 28 4.32 -16.02 8.65
N GLU A 29 3.96 -14.89 8.02
CA GLU A 29 3.75 -14.80 6.59
C GLU A 29 5.10 -14.74 5.84
N GLU A 30 5.25 -15.57 4.80
CA GLU A 30 6.43 -15.53 3.94
C GLU A 30 6.45 -14.28 3.07
N TYR A 31 7.64 -13.70 2.91
CA TYR A 31 7.86 -12.55 2.04
C TYR A 31 7.53 -12.90 0.58
N MET A 32 6.79 -12.03 -0.09
CA MET A 32 6.37 -12.19 -1.50
C MET A 32 5.48 -13.40 -1.74
N ASN A 33 4.61 -13.71 -0.78
CA ASN A 33 3.59 -14.72 -0.99
C ASN A 33 2.52 -14.28 -2.02
N VAL A 34 1.63 -15.21 -2.36
CA VAL A 34 0.61 -15.01 -3.37
C VAL A 34 -0.36 -13.88 -3.01
N ASP A 35 -0.72 -13.73 -1.73
CA ASP A 35 -1.67 -12.72 -1.25
C ASP A 35 -1.08 -11.31 -1.34
N GLN A 36 0.18 -11.14 -0.92
CA GLN A 36 0.96 -9.91 -1.05
C GLN A 36 1.08 -9.50 -2.53
N LEU A 37 1.49 -10.43 -3.38
CA LEU A 37 1.64 -10.19 -4.81
C LEU A 37 0.31 -9.82 -5.49
N ALA A 38 -0.80 -10.45 -5.08
CA ALA A 38 -2.13 -10.12 -5.59
C ALA A 38 -2.55 -8.69 -5.19
N HIS A 39 -2.30 -8.29 -3.94
CA HIS A 39 -2.56 -6.93 -3.47
C HIS A 39 -1.76 -5.89 -4.25
N PHE A 40 -0.45 -6.12 -4.42
CA PHE A 40 0.42 -5.20 -5.14
C PHE A 40 0.08 -5.12 -6.64
N LYS A 41 -0.25 -6.24 -7.30
CA LYS A 41 -0.69 -6.24 -8.70
C LYS A 41 -1.99 -5.45 -8.91
N LYS A 42 -2.96 -5.63 -8.01
CA LYS A 42 -4.23 -4.87 -8.06
C LYS A 42 -3.98 -3.37 -7.95
N ASN A 43 -3.13 -2.96 -7.01
CA ASN A 43 -2.77 -1.55 -6.84
C ASN A 43 -1.98 -1.02 -8.04
N PHE A 44 -1.06 -1.82 -8.61
CA PHE A 44 -0.29 -1.42 -9.79
C PHE A 44 -1.17 -1.16 -11.01
N ASN A 45 -2.11 -2.06 -11.32
CA ASN A 45 -3.06 -1.87 -12.43
C ASN A 45 -3.99 -0.67 -12.21
N SER A 46 -4.41 -0.43 -10.95
CA SER A 46 -5.21 0.74 -10.59
C SER A 46 -4.42 2.05 -10.79
N MET A 47 -3.13 2.06 -10.43
CA MET A 47 -2.25 3.21 -10.62
C MET A 47 -1.94 3.46 -12.10
N GLU A 48 -1.73 2.41 -12.90
CA GLU A 48 -1.55 2.51 -14.35
C GLU A 48 -2.76 3.18 -15.04
N SER A 49 -3.97 2.74 -14.69
CA SER A 49 -5.22 3.33 -15.22
C SER A 49 -5.40 4.81 -14.84
N SER A 50 -4.85 5.23 -13.69
CA SER A 50 -4.86 6.64 -13.26
C SER A 50 -3.77 7.49 -13.93
N ALA A 51 -2.68 6.87 -14.37
CA ALA A 51 -1.56 7.54 -15.04
C ALA A 51 -1.77 7.75 -16.55
N GLN A 52 -2.75 7.08 -17.16
CA GLN A 52 -3.12 7.20 -18.58
C GLN A 52 -4.19 8.28 -18.86
N ARG A 53 -4.54 9.10 -17.86
CA ARG A 53 -5.41 10.28 -18.01
C ARG A 53 -4.59 11.56 -17.92
#